data_AF-A0A416ZL37-F1
#
_entry.id   AF-A0A416ZL37-F1
#
_cell.length_a   1.000
_cell.length_b   1.000
_cell.length_c   1.000
_cell.angle_alpha   90.00
_cell.angle_beta   90.00
_cell.angle_gamma   90.00
#
_symmetry.space_group_name_H-M   'P 1'
#
loop_
_entity.id
_entity.type
_entity.pdbx_description
1 polymer ?
#
loop_
_entity_poly.entity_id
_entity_poly.type
_entity_poly.pdbx_seq_one_letter_code
_entity_poly.pdbx_strand_id
1 'polypeptide(L)'
;MDPKAKEQTITTYYRRNSIYGAHYGDDVFEAVERKNEKGGIEIVKAYGTFDNSNPKANTKDVTYKIKHGIVSWHDSRGVESYGINWDKVSSVSGQTYNLRGTLKEKGFRWDGKTKSWVKKN
;
A
#
# COMPACT_ATOMS: atom_id res chain seq x y z
N MET A 1 -0.06 -3.51 14.26
CA MET A 1 -1.29 -3.11 13.54
C MET A 1 -2.38 -2.67 14.51
N ASP A 2 -3.44 -2.01 14.02
CA ASP A 2 -4.66 -1.78 14.81
C ASP A 2 -5.54 -3.05 14.80
N PRO A 3 -5.72 -3.74 15.95
CA PRO A 3 -6.53 -4.96 16.01
C PRO A 3 -8.02 -4.70 15.74
N LYS A 4 -8.49 -3.46 15.94
CA LYS A 4 -9.89 -3.06 15.73
C LYS A 4 -10.15 -2.49 14.34
N ALA A 5 -9.16 -2.51 13.46
CA ALA A 5 -9.29 -2.02 12.09
C ALA A 5 -10.44 -2.74 11.36
N LYS A 6 -11.29 -1.95 10.68
CA LYS A 6 -12.32 -2.47 9.79
C LYS A 6 -11.72 -2.74 8.41
N GLU A 7 -12.17 -3.80 7.76
CA GLU A 7 -11.86 -4.04 6.34
C GLU A 7 -12.35 -2.86 5.50
N GLN A 8 -11.50 -2.43 4.57
CA GLN A 8 -11.79 -1.38 3.60
C GLN A 8 -11.92 -2.00 2.22
N THR A 9 -12.94 -1.58 1.50
CA THR A 9 -13.12 -1.90 0.08
C THR A 9 -12.58 -0.74 -0.73
N ILE A 10 -11.53 -0.99 -1.51
CA ILE A 10 -10.91 -0.01 -2.40
C ILE A 10 -11.21 -0.42 -3.84
N THR A 11 -11.89 0.43 -4.59
CA THR A 11 -12.14 0.21 -6.02
C THR A 11 -11.34 1.23 -6.82
N THR A 12 -10.52 0.72 -7.73
CA THR A 12 -9.73 1.48 -8.71
C THR A 12 -9.87 0.78 -10.06
N TYR A 13 -9.03 1.10 -11.03
CA TYR A 13 -9.03 0.50 -12.35
C TYR A 13 -7.68 -0.08 -12.76
N TYR A 14 -7.72 -0.95 -13.75
CA TYR A 14 -6.58 -1.40 -14.53
C TYR A 14 -6.84 -1.07 -16.00
N ARG A 15 -5.85 -0.45 -16.65
CA ARG A 15 -5.90 -0.11 -18.07
C ARG A 15 -4.93 -1.01 -18.83
N ARG A 16 -5.47 -1.81 -19.76
CA ARG A 16 -4.70 -2.77 -20.57
C ARG A 16 -3.81 -2.07 -21.60
N ASN A 17 -4.36 -1.11 -22.34
CA ASN A 17 -3.66 -0.41 -23.40
C ASN A 17 -3.64 1.09 -23.11
N SER A 18 -2.43 1.65 -23.07
CA SER A 18 -2.16 3.09 -23.00
C SER A 18 -0.80 3.39 -23.64
N ILE A 19 -0.50 4.68 -23.88
CA ILE A 19 0.81 5.11 -24.37
C ILE A 19 1.96 4.76 -23.41
N TYR A 20 1.66 4.50 -22.14
CA TYR A 20 2.61 4.11 -21.09
C TYR A 20 2.59 2.60 -20.82
N GLY A 21 1.91 1.82 -21.66
CA GLY A 21 1.67 0.40 -21.43
C GLY A 21 0.55 0.12 -20.43
N ALA A 22 0.43 -1.15 -20.03
CA ALA A 22 -0.59 -1.59 -19.11
C ALA A 22 -0.26 -1.18 -17.67
N HIS A 23 -1.22 -0.61 -16.94
CA HIS A 23 -0.99 -0.11 -15.59
C HIS A 23 -2.27 -0.15 -14.74
N TYR A 24 -2.10 -0.20 -13.44
CA TYR A 24 -3.14 0.11 -12.47
C TYR A 24 -3.28 1.62 -12.34
N GLY A 25 -4.50 2.09 -12.07
CA GLY A 25 -4.75 3.48 -11.72
C GLY A 25 -4.02 3.82 -10.44
N ASP A 26 -4.34 3.12 -9.36
CA ASP A 26 -3.75 3.33 -8.03
C ASP A 26 -2.89 2.13 -7.61
N ASP A 27 -1.90 2.39 -6.76
CA ASP A 27 -1.17 1.31 -6.09
C ASP A 27 -1.83 0.99 -4.75
N VAL A 28 -2.23 -0.27 -4.58
CA VAL A 28 -2.82 -0.78 -3.34
C VAL A 28 -1.90 -1.82 -2.72
N PHE A 29 -1.59 -1.61 -1.44
CA PHE A 29 -0.68 -2.46 -0.68
C PHE A 29 -1.33 -2.99 0.60
N GLU A 30 -0.93 -4.18 1.00
CA GLU A 30 -1.15 -4.72 2.34
C GLU A 30 0.06 -4.43 3.22
N ALA A 31 -0.19 -4.19 4.50
CA ALA A 31 0.82 -4.09 5.52
C ALA A 31 0.77 -5.33 6.40
N VAL A 32 1.88 -6.07 6.48
CA VAL A 32 1.99 -7.34 7.20
C VAL A 32 2.96 -7.20 8.35
N GLU A 33 2.62 -7.71 9.54
CA GLU A 33 3.55 -7.72 10.67
C GLU A 33 4.70 -8.71 10.43
N ARG A 34 5.93 -8.29 10.70
CA ARG A 34 7.10 -9.16 10.59
C ARG A 34 7.22 -10.02 11.84
N LYS A 35 7.25 -11.35 11.65
CA LYS A 35 7.17 -12.36 12.73
C LYS A 35 8.21 -12.19 13.85
N ASN A 36 9.38 -11.66 13.53
CA ASN A 36 10.51 -11.57 14.47
C ASN A 36 10.93 -10.12 14.78
N GLU A 37 10.09 -9.14 14.45
CA GLU A 37 10.42 -7.74 14.71
C GLU A 37 9.22 -7.00 15.29
N LYS A 38 9.29 -6.70 16.58
CA LYS A 38 8.23 -5.98 17.28
C LYS A 38 8.04 -4.59 16.66
N GLY A 39 6.84 -4.36 16.13
CA GLY A 39 6.49 -3.11 15.44
C GLY A 39 7.02 -3.03 14.01
N GLY A 40 7.73 -4.04 13.52
CA GLY A 40 8.18 -4.10 12.15
C GLY A 40 7.05 -4.53 11.22
N ILE A 41 6.86 -3.79 10.13
CA ILE A 41 5.87 -4.11 9.11
C ILE A 41 6.55 -4.24 7.74
N GLU A 42 5.98 -5.06 6.88
CA GLU A 42 6.35 -5.21 5.49
C GLU A 42 5.19 -4.80 4.59
N ILE A 43 5.47 -3.95 3.61
CA ILE A 43 4.50 -3.49 2.61
C ILE A 43 4.59 -4.42 1.40
N VAL A 44 3.49 -5.11 1.10
CA VAL A 44 3.38 -6.08 0.00
C VAL A 44 2.24 -5.68 -0.94
N LYS A 45 2.26 -6.19 -2.18
CA LYS A 45 1.16 -5.95 -3.12
C LYS A 45 -0.13 -6.53 -2.56
N ALA A 46 -1.20 -5.73 -2.59
CA ALA A 46 -2.54 -6.26 -2.39
C ALA A 46 -3.00 -7.01 -3.66
N TYR A 47 -3.81 -8.05 -3.48
CA TYR A 47 -4.43 -8.77 -4.59
C TYR A 47 -5.86 -8.31 -4.78
N GLY A 48 -6.13 -7.76 -5.96
CA GLY A 48 -7.44 -7.27 -6.34
C GLY A 48 -8.22 -8.26 -7.20
N THR A 49 -9.54 -8.16 -7.14
CA THR A 49 -10.47 -8.91 -7.99
C THR A 49 -10.96 -7.99 -9.11
N PHE A 50 -10.81 -8.44 -10.36
CA PHE A 50 -11.26 -7.70 -11.54
C PHE A 50 -12.77 -7.84 -11.74
N ASP A 51 -13.44 -6.75 -12.11
CA ASP A 51 -14.72 -6.86 -12.77
C ASP A 51 -14.52 -7.43 -14.19
N ASN A 52 -15.22 -8.52 -14.47
CA ASN A 52 -15.18 -9.23 -15.75
C ASN A 52 -16.51 -9.17 -16.51
N SER A 53 -17.44 -8.30 -16.09
CA SER A 53 -18.71 -8.04 -16.77
C SER A 53 -18.53 -7.76 -18.27
N ASN A 54 -17.48 -7.01 -18.64
CA ASN A 54 -17.07 -6.77 -20.03
C ASN A 54 -15.60 -7.19 -20.27
N PRO A 55 -15.34 -8.42 -20.73
CA PRO A 55 -13.97 -8.93 -20.94
C PRO A 55 -13.15 -8.13 -21.97
N LYS A 56 -13.83 -7.50 -22.94
CA LYS A 56 -13.21 -6.74 -24.04
C LYS A 56 -12.86 -5.30 -23.66
N ALA A 57 -13.35 -4.81 -22.51
CA ALA A 57 -13.07 -3.45 -22.07
C ALA A 57 -11.56 -3.21 -21.91
N ASN A 58 -11.09 -2.04 -22.39
CA ASN A 58 -9.69 -1.63 -22.23
C ASN A 58 -9.37 -1.27 -20.76
N THR A 59 -10.33 -0.64 -20.09
CA THR A 59 -10.27 -0.32 -18.67
C THR A 59 -11.23 -1.24 -17.92
N LYS A 60 -10.75 -1.84 -16.84
CA LYS A 60 -11.52 -2.71 -15.95
C LYS A 60 -11.41 -2.22 -14.53
N ASP A 61 -12.51 -2.29 -13.79
CA ASP A 61 -12.47 -2.03 -12.36
C ASP A 61 -11.77 -3.19 -11.64
N VAL A 62 -11.01 -2.84 -10.60
CA VAL A 62 -10.32 -3.77 -9.73
C VAL A 62 -10.67 -3.39 -8.30
N THR A 63 -11.17 -4.37 -7.54
CA THR A 63 -11.58 -4.18 -6.15
C THR A 63 -10.65 -4.92 -5.22
N TYR A 64 -10.18 -4.23 -4.19
CA TYR A 64 -9.31 -4.75 -3.15
C TYR A 64 -10.05 -4.73 -1.82
N LYS A 65 -9.76 -5.73 -0.98
CA LYS A 65 -10.22 -5.79 0.40
C LYS A 65 -9.00 -5.79 1.30
N ILE A 66 -8.76 -4.67 1.98
CA ILE A 66 -7.58 -4.51 2.85
C ILE A 66 -8.03 -4.16 4.26
N LYS A 67 -7.47 -4.87 5.26
CA LYS A 67 -7.69 -4.54 6.68
C LYS A 67 -6.57 -3.65 7.24
N HIS A 68 -5.34 -3.96 6.83
CA HIS A 68 -4.13 -3.23 7.17
C HIS A 68 -3.39 -2.96 5.87
N GLY A 69 -3.34 -1.71 5.44
CA GLY A 69 -2.83 -1.43 4.11
C GLY A 69 -2.67 0.05 3.81
N ILE A 70 -2.19 0.31 2.60
CA ILE A 70 -1.86 1.65 2.12
C ILE A 70 -2.33 1.76 0.67
N VAL A 71 -2.94 2.90 0.33
CA VAL A 71 -3.29 3.25 -1.04
C VAL A 71 -2.48 4.48 -1.42
N SER A 72 -1.75 4.38 -2.54
CA SER A 72 -1.12 5.53 -3.19
C SER A 72 -1.99 5.91 -4.38
N TRP A 73 -2.81 6.95 -4.19
CA TRP A 73 -3.70 7.44 -5.22
C TRP A 73 -2.91 8.15 -6.32
N HIS A 74 -3.28 7.93 -7.57
CA HIS A 74 -2.65 8.61 -8.71
C HIS A 74 -3.12 10.07 -8.87
N ASP A 75 -4.18 10.45 -8.17
CA ASP A 75 -4.72 11.80 -8.17
C ASP A 75 -4.23 12.62 -6.96
N SER A 76 -4.89 13.75 -6.69
CA SER A 76 -4.49 14.69 -5.63
C SER A 76 -4.72 14.18 -4.21
N ARG A 77 -5.29 12.98 -4.00
CA ARG A 77 -5.50 12.41 -2.65
C ARG A 77 -4.19 11.99 -1.98
N GLY A 78 -3.15 11.69 -2.76
CA GLY A 78 -1.86 11.28 -2.22
C GLY A 78 -1.87 9.89 -1.59
N VAL A 79 -1.26 9.73 -0.42
CA VAL A 79 -1.09 8.41 0.23
C VAL A 79 -1.96 8.31 1.48
N GLU A 80 -2.81 7.29 1.52
CA GLU A 80 -3.68 6.99 2.65
C GLU A 80 -3.33 5.63 3.27
N SER A 81 -3.42 5.53 4.60
CA SER A 81 -3.15 4.28 5.33
C SER A 81 -4.35 3.85 6.15
N TYR A 82 -4.66 2.56 6.11
CA TYR A 82 -5.82 1.96 6.76
C TYR A 82 -5.37 0.92 7.80
N GLY A 83 -5.88 1.03 9.02
CA GLY A 83 -5.62 0.06 10.10
C GLY A 83 -4.16 0.01 10.62
N ILE A 84 -3.29 0.91 10.17
CA ILE A 84 -1.90 0.98 10.64
C ILE A 84 -1.81 1.92 11.83
N ASN A 85 -1.42 1.38 12.99
CA ASN A 85 -1.07 2.18 14.16
C ASN A 85 0.40 2.63 14.05
N TRP A 86 0.63 3.77 13.41
CA TRP A 86 1.95 4.33 13.12
C TRP A 86 2.79 4.68 14.37
N ASP A 87 2.18 4.86 15.53
CA ASP A 87 2.89 5.08 16.78
C ASP A 87 3.56 3.81 17.30
N LYS A 88 3.00 2.65 16.95
CA LYS A 88 3.55 1.33 17.30
C LYS A 88 4.46 0.74 16.21
N VAL A 89 4.56 1.38 15.05
CA VAL A 89 5.44 0.93 13.96
C VAL A 89 6.86 1.42 14.23
N SER A 90 7.79 0.48 14.34
CA SER A 90 9.22 0.73 14.56
C SER A 90 10.02 0.70 13.25
N SER A 91 9.56 -0.08 12.27
CA SER A 91 10.20 -0.18 10.96
C SER A 91 9.24 -0.57 9.84
N VAL A 92 9.58 -0.19 8.60
CA VAL A 92 8.79 -0.46 7.39
C VAL A 92 9.72 -0.93 6.27
N SER A 93 9.47 -2.13 5.73
CA SER A 93 10.19 -2.70 4.59
C SER A 93 9.26 -3.00 3.41
N GLY A 94 9.80 -3.56 2.32
CA GLY A 94 9.01 -3.98 1.16
C GLY A 94 8.78 -2.86 0.14
N GLN A 95 7.59 -2.83 -0.47
CA GLN A 95 7.22 -1.90 -1.55
C GLN A 95 6.95 -0.48 -1.02
N THR A 96 8.02 0.26 -0.75
CA THR A 96 7.95 1.57 -0.06
C THR A 96 8.29 2.77 -0.94
N TYR A 97 8.50 2.57 -2.25
CA TYR A 97 8.97 3.64 -3.14
C TYR A 97 8.02 4.85 -3.16
N ASN A 98 6.72 4.60 -3.39
CA ASN A 98 5.68 5.65 -3.40
C ASN A 98 5.37 6.19 -2.00
N LEU A 99 5.84 5.52 -0.94
CA LEU A 99 5.55 5.88 0.45
C LEU A 99 6.63 6.77 1.07
N ARG A 100 7.69 7.07 0.33
CA ARG A 100 8.89 7.78 0.84
C ARG A 100 8.55 9.10 1.54
N GLY A 101 7.64 9.89 0.98
CA GLY A 101 7.20 11.17 1.57
C GLY A 101 6.51 10.95 2.91
N THR A 102 5.46 10.14 2.90
CA THR A 102 4.67 9.76 4.08
C THR A 102 5.51 9.16 5.21
N LEU A 103 6.49 8.31 4.87
CA LEU A 103 7.37 7.70 5.87
C LEU A 103 8.29 8.74 6.52
N LYS A 104 8.81 9.71 5.75
CA LYS A 104 9.59 10.81 6.33
C LYS A 104 8.75 11.71 7.23
N GLU A 105 7.54 12.06 6.80
CA GLU A 105 6.60 12.86 7.61
C GLU A 105 6.26 12.18 8.94
N LYS A 106 6.21 10.84 8.95
CA LYS A 106 6.02 10.03 10.16
C LYS A 106 7.30 9.80 10.97
N GLY A 107 8.41 10.45 10.61
CA GLY A 107 9.67 10.43 11.35
C GLY A 107 10.59 9.25 11.03
N PHE A 108 10.31 8.46 9.99
CA PHE A 108 11.18 7.37 9.59
C PHE A 108 12.36 7.85 8.75
N ARG A 109 13.47 7.13 8.84
CA ARG A 109 14.66 7.32 8.03
C ARG A 109 15.04 6.02 7.34
N TRP A 110 15.44 6.11 6.08
CA TRP A 110 15.93 4.94 5.34
C TRP A 110 17.26 4.46 5.92
N ASP A 111 17.31 3.18 6.28
CA ASP A 111 18.52 2.46 6.62
C ASP A 111 18.88 1.50 5.47
N GLY A 112 19.94 1.85 4.74
CA GLY A 112 20.42 1.05 3.62
C GLY A 112 20.98 -0.32 4.01
N LYS A 113 21.37 -0.53 5.28
CA LYS A 113 21.89 -1.82 5.74
C LYS A 113 20.77 -2.84 5.90
N THR A 114 19.71 -2.45 6.58
CA THR A 114 18.52 -3.30 6.79
C THR A 114 17.53 -3.25 5.62
N LYS A 115 17.75 -2.33 4.66
CA LYS A 115 16.82 -2.06 3.54
C LYS A 115 15.41 -1.76 4.04
N SER A 116 15.33 -0.97 5.10
CA SER A 116 14.09 -0.63 5.76
C SER A 116 14.07 0.82 6.22
N TRP A 117 12.88 1.38 6.38
CA TRP A 117 12.64 2.64 7.04
C TRP A 117 12.55 2.40 8.54
N VAL A 118 13.35 3.08 9.35
CA VAL A 118 13.38 2.92 10.81
C VAL A 118 13.03 4.23 11.51
N LYS A 119 12.24 4.15 12.58
CA LYS A 119 11.96 5.29 13.46
C LYS A 119 13.13 5.40 14.43
N LYS A 120 13.85 6.53 14.44
CA LYS A 120 14.80 6.79 15.51
C LYS A 120 13.99 7.24 16.73
N ASN A 121 14.02 6.45 17.79
CA ASN A 121 13.60 6.88 19.11
C ASN A 121 14.52 8.00 19.62
#